data_AF-A0A3M1MNN5-F1
#
_entry.id   AF-A0A3M1MNN5-F1
#
_cell.length_a   1.000
_cell.length_b   1.000
_cell.length_c   1.000
_cell.angle_alpha   90.00
_cell.angle_beta   90.00
_cell.angle_gamma   90.00
#
_symmetry.space_group_name_H-M   'P 1'
#
loop_
_entity.id
_entity.type
_entity.pdbx_description
1 polymer ?
#
loop_
_entity_poly.entity_id
_entity_poly.type
_entity_poly.pdbx_seq_one_letter_code
_entity_poly.pdbx_strand_id
1 'polypeptide(L)'
;MANEERSSADADASERMYAEFVALLARHEPALRRFIRSLMPSDNGVDDVVQETALECWRKFAGFQVPQGEEPDAAFMRWASVIARFKAMSWQRDQARDRLVFRAEVIEKLAEEALESSGQWQQHLQAVQECLSNLTADQRRLVLAVHTPQESVARIAAEAGIAPRRLYSRVGALRRKLRVCVESRVLGGAGYE
;
A
#
# COMPACT_ATOMS: atom_id res chain seq x y z
N MET A 1 -14.94 45.05 -5.29
CA MET A 1 -14.42 44.99 -3.91
C MET A 1 -14.97 43.80 -3.14
N ALA A 2 -16.21 43.80 -2.59
CA ALA A 2 -16.71 42.65 -1.80
C ALA A 2 -16.88 41.31 -2.58
N ASN A 3 -17.10 41.38 -3.90
CA ASN A 3 -17.24 40.20 -4.76
C ASN A 3 -15.89 39.59 -5.17
N GLU A 4 -14.85 40.42 -5.26
CA GLU A 4 -13.47 39.99 -5.57
C GLU A 4 -12.81 39.38 -4.34
N GLU A 5 -13.08 39.90 -3.14
CA GLU A 5 -12.60 39.35 -1.87
C GLU A 5 -13.22 37.98 -1.55
N ARG A 6 -14.53 37.78 -1.84
CA ARG A 6 -15.19 36.47 -1.74
C ARG A 6 -14.64 35.45 -2.74
N SER A 7 -14.44 35.85 -4.00
CA SER A 7 -13.89 34.97 -5.03
C SER A 7 -12.45 34.54 -4.73
N SER A 8 -11.66 35.40 -4.09
CA SER A 8 -10.29 35.09 -3.65
C SER A 8 -10.29 34.11 -2.46
N ALA A 9 -11.16 34.34 -1.47
CA ALA A 9 -11.27 33.46 -0.30
C ALA A 9 -11.77 32.05 -0.64
N ASP A 10 -12.73 31.93 -1.56
CA ASP A 10 -13.25 30.63 -2.01
C ASP A 10 -12.21 29.84 -2.83
N ALA A 11 -11.38 30.53 -3.61
CA ALA A 11 -10.25 29.93 -4.34
C ALA A 11 -9.18 29.39 -3.38
N ASP A 12 -8.79 30.19 -2.37
CA ASP A 12 -7.82 29.80 -1.34
C ASP A 12 -8.32 28.65 -0.44
N ALA A 13 -9.63 28.59 -0.16
CA ALA A 13 -10.24 27.45 0.52
C ALA A 13 -10.21 26.16 -0.32
N SER A 14 -10.52 26.27 -1.62
CA SER A 14 -10.51 25.14 -2.54
C SER A 14 -9.09 24.59 -2.76
N GLU A 15 -8.09 25.48 -2.84
CA GLU A 15 -6.68 25.09 -2.99
C GLU A 15 -6.15 24.38 -1.74
N ARG A 16 -6.51 24.85 -0.54
CA ARG A 16 -6.18 24.18 0.73
C ARG A 16 -6.81 22.79 0.82
N MET A 17 -8.09 22.66 0.49
CA MET A 17 -8.80 21.38 0.47
C MET A 17 -8.14 20.40 -0.51
N TYR A 18 -7.76 20.89 -1.70
CA TYR A 18 -7.06 20.08 -2.69
C TYR A 18 -5.69 19.60 -2.18
N ALA A 19 -4.89 20.51 -1.61
CA ALA A 19 -3.58 20.17 -1.06
C ALA A 19 -3.68 19.15 0.08
N GLU A 20 -4.65 19.31 0.98
CA GLU A 20 -4.92 18.37 2.07
C GLU A 20 -5.29 16.98 1.56
N PHE A 21 -6.22 16.91 0.61
CA PHE A 21 -6.62 15.66 -0.02
C PHE A 21 -5.44 14.95 -0.70
N VAL A 22 -4.67 15.68 -1.50
CA VAL A 22 -3.53 15.11 -2.22
C VAL A 22 -2.48 14.60 -1.24
N ALA A 23 -2.20 15.32 -0.16
CA ALA A 23 -1.26 14.88 0.86
C ALA A 23 -1.72 13.59 1.57
N LEU A 24 -2.99 13.51 1.95
CA LEU A 24 -3.57 12.31 2.56
C LEU A 24 -3.58 11.13 1.59
N LEU A 25 -4.06 11.33 0.37
CA LEU A 25 -4.12 10.28 -0.64
C LEU A 25 -2.72 9.77 -0.99
N ALA A 26 -1.75 10.65 -1.26
CA ALA A 26 -0.40 10.24 -1.63
C ALA A 26 0.29 9.43 -0.53
N ARG A 27 0.02 9.76 0.74
CA ARG A 27 0.56 9.03 1.89
C ARG A 27 -0.06 7.64 2.04
N HIS A 28 -1.36 7.51 1.80
CA HIS A 28 -2.11 6.28 2.06
C HIS A 28 -2.37 5.40 0.82
N GLU A 29 -2.10 5.90 -0.39
CA GLU A 29 -2.30 5.14 -1.63
C GLU A 29 -1.63 3.76 -1.61
N PRO A 30 -0.39 3.57 -1.12
CA PRO A 30 0.22 2.25 -1.09
C PRO A 30 -0.53 1.26 -0.17
N ALA A 31 -1.07 1.74 0.94
CA ALA A 31 -1.87 0.94 1.87
C ALA A 31 -3.25 0.63 1.26
N LEU A 32 -3.89 1.62 0.65
CA LEU A 32 -5.16 1.49 -0.05
C LEU A 32 -5.09 0.53 -1.23
N ARG A 33 -4.02 0.59 -2.02
CA ARG A 33 -3.71 -0.36 -3.10
C ARG A 33 -3.58 -1.78 -2.57
N ARG A 34 -2.86 -1.98 -1.45
CA ARG A 34 -2.74 -3.31 -0.83
C ARG A 34 -4.09 -3.83 -0.35
N PHE A 35 -4.88 -2.96 0.28
CA PHE A 35 -6.25 -3.28 0.69
C PHE A 35 -7.08 -3.73 -0.51
N ILE A 36 -7.14 -2.93 -1.58
CA ILE A 36 -7.85 -3.28 -2.82
C ILE A 36 -7.34 -4.60 -3.40
N ARG A 37 -6.02 -4.79 -3.47
CA ARG A 37 -5.42 -6.03 -3.98
C ARG A 37 -5.84 -7.27 -3.20
N SER A 38 -6.02 -7.15 -1.89
CA SER A 38 -6.49 -8.25 -1.04
C SER A 38 -7.94 -8.68 -1.36
N LEU A 39 -8.74 -7.76 -1.90
CA LEU A 39 -10.14 -8.01 -2.27
C LEU A 39 -10.28 -8.61 -3.67
N MET A 40 -9.18 -8.77 -4.42
CA MET A 40 -9.19 -9.09 -5.85
C MET A 40 -8.56 -10.46 -6.12
N PRO A 41 -9.12 -11.29 -7.01
CA PRO A 41 -8.60 -12.62 -7.32
C PRO A 41 -7.27 -12.60 -8.09
N SER A 42 -6.98 -11.51 -8.80
CA SER A 42 -5.74 -11.31 -9.56
C SER A 42 -5.32 -9.84 -9.55
N ASP A 43 -4.17 -9.54 -10.16
CA ASP A 43 -3.69 -8.15 -10.33
C ASP A 43 -4.52 -7.36 -11.37
N ASN A 44 -5.35 -8.05 -12.16
CA ASN A 44 -6.17 -7.42 -13.18
C ASN A 44 -7.18 -6.42 -12.57
N GLY A 45 -7.22 -5.21 -13.10
CA GLY A 45 -8.14 -4.15 -12.67
C GLY A 45 -7.82 -3.50 -11.32
N VAL A 46 -6.72 -3.88 -10.64
CA VAL A 46 -6.34 -3.25 -9.36
C VAL A 46 -6.04 -1.77 -9.56
N ASP A 47 -5.31 -1.41 -10.62
CA ASP A 47 -5.00 -0.02 -10.95
C ASP A 47 -6.27 0.81 -11.22
N ASP A 48 -7.21 0.23 -11.96
CA ASP A 48 -8.49 0.87 -12.29
C ASP A 48 -9.31 1.12 -11.01
N VAL A 49 -9.42 0.12 -10.14
CA VAL A 49 -10.14 0.24 -8.86
C VAL A 49 -9.47 1.26 -7.94
N VAL A 50 -8.14 1.32 -7.89
CA VAL A 50 -7.39 2.36 -7.13
C VAL A 50 -7.72 3.74 -7.68
N GLN A 51 -7.65 3.92 -9.00
CA GLN A 51 -7.93 5.20 -9.64
C GLN A 51 -9.38 5.65 -9.41
N GLU A 52 -10.35 4.75 -9.61
CA GLU A 52 -11.77 5.04 -9.36
C GLU A 52 -12.03 5.37 -7.90
N THR A 53 -11.36 4.68 -6.97
CA THR A 53 -11.44 4.97 -5.54
C THR A 53 -10.91 6.37 -5.25
N ALA A 54 -9.74 6.74 -5.78
CA ALA A 54 -9.16 8.07 -5.60
C ALA A 54 -10.10 9.18 -6.12
N LEU A 55 -10.70 8.98 -7.30
CA LEU A 55 -11.67 9.91 -7.88
C LEU A 55 -12.93 10.04 -7.02
N GLU A 56 -13.44 8.93 -6.48
CA GLU A 56 -14.62 8.94 -5.63
C GLU A 56 -14.34 9.55 -4.26
N CYS A 57 -13.16 9.30 -3.69
CA CYS A 57 -12.67 9.98 -2.50
C CYS A 57 -12.65 11.49 -2.73
N TRP A 58 -12.06 11.98 -3.82
CA TRP A 58 -12.04 13.41 -4.12
C TRP A 58 -13.45 14.03 -4.16
N ARG A 59 -14.39 13.39 -4.87
CA ARG A 59 -15.78 13.86 -4.98
C ARG A 59 -16.47 13.98 -3.62
N LYS A 60 -16.12 13.11 -2.67
CA LYS A 60 -16.72 13.06 -1.33
C LYS A 60 -15.89 13.78 -0.26
N PHE A 61 -14.70 14.28 -0.60
CA PHE A 61 -13.74 14.79 0.36
C PHE A 61 -14.25 16.04 1.10
N ALA A 62 -15.04 16.89 0.44
CA ALA A 62 -15.68 18.05 1.09
C ALA A 62 -16.58 17.67 2.28
N GLY A 63 -17.08 16.43 2.33
CA GLY A 63 -17.88 15.88 3.43
C GLY A 63 -17.09 14.96 4.37
N PHE A 64 -15.78 14.80 4.17
CA PHE A 64 -14.94 14.02 5.07
C PHE A 64 -14.81 14.75 6.40
N GLN A 65 -15.03 14.01 7.49
CA GLN A 65 -14.90 14.52 8.85
C GLN A 65 -14.07 13.53 9.65
N VAL A 66 -13.07 14.05 10.37
CA VAL A 66 -12.28 13.26 11.31
C VAL A 66 -13.10 13.10 12.58
N PRO A 67 -13.46 11.86 12.98
CA PRO A 67 -14.18 11.62 14.22
C PRO A 67 -13.39 12.12 15.44
N GLN A 68 -14.10 12.52 16.49
CA GLN A 68 -13.47 13.03 17.70
C GLN A 68 -12.59 11.96 18.35
N GLY A 69 -11.31 12.28 18.59
CA GLY A 69 -10.34 11.39 19.23
C GLY A 69 -9.65 10.42 18.27
N GLU A 70 -9.82 10.57 16.96
CA GLU A 70 -9.09 9.80 15.96
C GLU A 70 -8.06 10.65 15.21
N GLU A 71 -6.91 10.05 14.89
CA GLU A 71 -5.90 10.67 14.04
C GLU A 71 -6.41 10.83 12.59
N PRO A 72 -6.19 11.98 11.93
CA PRO A 72 -6.67 12.23 10.57
C PRO A 72 -6.27 11.15 9.56
N ASP A 73 -5.05 10.62 9.69
CA ASP A 73 -4.51 9.55 8.85
C ASP A 73 -5.31 8.24 8.98
N ALA A 74 -5.65 7.84 10.21
CA ALA A 74 -6.43 6.63 10.47
C ALA A 74 -7.87 6.80 9.98
N ALA A 75 -8.47 7.97 10.25
CA ALA A 75 -9.83 8.30 9.82
C ALA A 75 -9.96 8.24 8.30
N PHE A 76 -8.99 8.84 7.59
CA PHE A 76 -8.95 8.82 6.13
C PHE A 76 -8.81 7.41 5.58
N MET A 77 -7.90 6.60 6.12
CA MET A 77 -7.69 5.23 5.65
C MET A 77 -8.92 4.35 5.87
N ARG A 78 -9.62 4.46 7.01
CA ARG A 78 -10.87 3.74 7.25
C ARG A 78 -11.97 4.17 6.28
N TRP A 79 -12.15 5.48 6.11
CA TRP A 79 -13.14 6.04 5.20
C TRP A 79 -12.88 5.65 3.73
N ALA A 80 -11.63 5.76 3.26
CA ALA A 80 -11.24 5.39 1.91
C ALA A 80 -11.38 3.89 1.66
N SER A 81 -11.10 3.04 2.65
CA SER A 81 -11.31 1.59 2.57
C SER A 81 -12.77 1.21 2.34
N VAL A 82 -13.72 1.95 2.93
CA VAL A 82 -15.15 1.72 2.69
C VAL A 82 -15.48 1.97 1.22
N ILE A 83 -15.02 3.08 0.66
CA ILE A 83 -15.22 3.42 -0.77
C ILE A 83 -14.56 2.35 -1.66
N ALA A 84 -13.31 1.99 -1.36
CA ALA A 84 -12.53 1.00 -2.09
C ALA A 84 -13.22 -0.37 -2.14
N ARG A 85 -13.79 -0.82 -1.02
CA ARG A 85 -14.53 -2.09 -0.95
C ARG A 85 -15.73 -2.07 -1.91
N PHE A 86 -16.51 -0.99 -1.93
CA PHE A 86 -17.63 -0.87 -2.87
C PHE A 86 -17.16 -0.82 -4.33
N LYS A 87 -16.04 -0.15 -4.62
CA LYS A 87 -15.44 -0.12 -5.96
C LYS A 87 -14.95 -1.49 -6.42
N ALA A 88 -14.26 -2.24 -5.55
CA ALA A 88 -13.85 -3.61 -5.82
C ALA A 88 -15.05 -4.53 -6.09
N MET A 89 -16.12 -4.41 -5.28
CA MET A 89 -17.36 -5.17 -5.51
C MET A 89 -18.03 -4.80 -6.84
N SER A 90 -18.04 -3.51 -7.21
CA SER A 90 -18.60 -3.08 -8.50
C SER A 90 -17.82 -3.67 -9.67
N TRP A 91 -16.49 -3.54 -9.63
CA TRP A 91 -15.61 -4.10 -10.65
C TRP A 91 -15.83 -5.61 -10.81
N GLN A 92 -15.95 -6.36 -9.71
CA GLN A 92 -16.20 -7.80 -9.79
C GLN A 92 -17.58 -8.13 -10.38
N ARG A 93 -18.61 -7.31 -10.14
CA ARG A 93 -19.93 -7.51 -10.78
C ARG A 93 -19.87 -7.27 -12.28
N ASP A 94 -19.16 -6.24 -12.71
CA ASP A 94 -19.00 -5.93 -14.13
C ASP A 94 -18.18 -7.03 -14.84
N GLN A 95 -17.21 -7.61 -14.13
CA GLN A 95 -16.41 -8.75 -14.56
C GLN A 95 -17.08 -10.12 -14.32
N ALA A 96 -18.30 -10.20 -13.80
CA ALA A 96 -18.97 -11.47 -13.48
C ALA A 96 -19.30 -12.33 -14.72
N ARG A 97 -19.09 -11.80 -15.92
CA ARG A 97 -19.11 -12.58 -17.17
C ARG A 97 -17.80 -13.37 -17.41
N ASP A 98 -16.76 -13.09 -16.62
CA ASP A 98 -15.49 -13.79 -16.59
C ASP A 98 -15.46 -14.85 -15.46
N ARG A 99 -14.66 -15.89 -15.62
CA ARG A 99 -14.82 -17.19 -14.92
C ARG A 99 -14.39 -17.19 -13.44
N LEU A 100 -13.73 -16.13 -12.95
CA LEU A 100 -13.14 -16.07 -11.62
C LEU A 100 -13.48 -14.74 -10.91
N VAL A 101 -14.60 -14.72 -10.19
CA VAL A 101 -15.00 -13.60 -9.32
C VAL A 101 -15.24 -14.08 -7.89
N PHE A 102 -14.98 -13.23 -6.90
CA PHE A 102 -15.38 -13.54 -5.53
C PHE A 102 -16.86 -13.24 -5.34
N ARG A 103 -17.49 -13.97 -4.42
CA ARG A 103 -18.85 -13.62 -3.97
C ARG A 103 -18.74 -12.38 -3.07
N ALA A 104 -19.80 -11.55 -3.05
CA ALA A 104 -19.84 -10.34 -2.24
C ALA A 104 -19.49 -10.61 -0.76
N GLU A 105 -20.05 -11.67 -0.18
CA GLU A 105 -19.78 -12.09 1.21
C GLU A 105 -18.28 -12.37 1.48
N VAL A 106 -17.55 -12.87 0.48
CA VAL A 106 -16.11 -13.13 0.61
C VAL A 106 -15.34 -11.82 0.61
N ILE A 107 -15.71 -10.88 -0.26
CA ILE A 107 -15.09 -9.55 -0.33
C ILE A 107 -15.30 -8.78 0.98
N GLU A 108 -16.49 -8.89 1.58
CA GLU A 108 -16.79 -8.27 2.88
C GLU A 108 -15.90 -8.82 3.99
N LYS A 109 -15.81 -10.15 4.11
CA LYS A 109 -14.91 -10.78 5.09
C LYS A 109 -13.44 -10.41 4.88
N LEU A 110 -12.96 -10.44 3.64
CA LEU A 110 -11.59 -10.04 3.31
C LEU A 110 -11.32 -8.57 3.70
N ALA A 111 -12.31 -7.69 3.52
CA ALA A 111 -12.18 -6.30 3.90
C ALA A 111 -12.12 -6.10 5.43
N GLU A 112 -12.92 -6.83 6.18
CA GLU A 112 -12.88 -6.82 7.65
C GLU A 112 -11.50 -7.27 8.15
N GLU A 113 -11.01 -8.43 7.70
CA GLU A 113 -9.69 -8.96 8.07
C GLU A 113 -8.53 -8.03 7.63
N ALA A 114 -8.62 -7.42 6.45
CA ALA A 114 -7.59 -6.50 5.95
C ALA A 114 -7.53 -5.21 6.75
N LEU A 115 -8.66 -4.71 7.26
CA LEU A 115 -8.70 -3.54 8.14
C LEU A 115 -8.13 -3.86 9.53
N GLU A 116 -8.50 -5.00 10.12
CA GLU A 116 -7.99 -5.43 11.42
C GLU A 116 -6.48 -5.68 11.41
N SER A 117 -5.95 -6.25 10.31
CA SER A 117 -4.52 -6.55 10.17
C SER A 117 -3.67 -5.35 9.71
N SER A 118 -4.26 -4.21 9.40
CA SER A 118 -3.55 -3.04 8.84
C SER A 118 -2.36 -2.57 9.70
N GLY A 119 -2.53 -2.50 11.02
CA GLY A 119 -1.46 -2.14 11.95
C GLY A 119 -0.30 -3.16 11.99
N GLN A 120 -0.62 -4.46 11.93
CA GLN A 120 0.38 -5.53 11.88
C GLN A 120 1.22 -5.45 10.60
N TRP A 121 0.61 -5.07 9.48
CA TRP A 121 1.32 -4.89 8.22
C TRP A 121 2.32 -3.72 8.26
N GLN A 122 1.96 -2.61 8.90
CA GLN A 122 2.89 -1.49 9.09
C GLN A 122 4.09 -1.89 9.94
N GLN A 123 3.87 -2.61 11.04
CA GLN A 123 4.95 -3.15 11.88
C GLN A 123 5.85 -4.11 11.08
N HIS A 124 5.26 -5.01 10.29
CA HIS A 124 6.02 -5.90 9.40
C HIS A 124 6.86 -5.13 8.38
N LEU A 125 6.29 -4.12 7.72
CA LEU A 125 7.02 -3.30 6.75
C LEU A 125 8.18 -2.56 7.38
N GLN A 126 7.96 -1.96 8.56
CA GLN A 126 9.00 -1.28 9.32
C GLN A 126 10.13 -2.26 9.69
N ALA A 127 9.78 -3.45 10.21
CA ALA A 127 10.75 -4.48 10.54
C ALA A 127 11.58 -4.91 9.31
N VAL A 128 10.95 -5.06 8.14
CA VAL A 128 11.64 -5.35 6.87
C VAL A 128 12.59 -4.22 6.48
N GLN A 129 12.13 -2.96 6.53
CA GLN A 129 12.96 -1.79 6.20
C GLN A 129 14.19 -1.69 7.11
N GLU A 130 14.01 -1.86 8.41
CA GLU A 130 15.10 -1.88 9.39
C GLU A 130 16.03 -3.10 9.23
N CYS A 131 15.51 -4.25 8.80
CA CYS A 131 16.36 -5.42 8.54
C CYS A 131 17.16 -5.24 7.25
N LEU A 132 16.59 -4.58 6.24
CA LEU A 132 17.29 -4.21 5.02
C LEU A 132 18.33 -3.12 5.27
N SER A 133 18.09 -2.19 6.19
CA SER A 133 19.04 -1.13 6.56
C SER A 133 20.34 -1.70 7.15
N ASN A 134 20.23 -2.82 7.89
CA ASN A 134 21.35 -3.58 8.46
C ASN A 134 22.20 -4.37 7.43
N LEU A 135 21.76 -4.46 6.18
CA LEU A 135 22.54 -5.07 5.10
C LEU A 135 23.46 -4.02 4.46
N THR A 136 24.65 -4.47 4.00
CA THR A 136 25.51 -3.62 3.17
C THR A 136 24.82 -3.29 1.83
N ALA A 137 25.24 -2.21 1.16
CA ALA A 137 24.66 -1.80 -0.12
C ALA A 137 24.65 -2.94 -1.16
N ASP A 138 25.76 -3.68 -1.29
CA ASP A 138 25.86 -4.83 -2.21
C ASP A 138 24.92 -5.97 -1.83
N GLN A 139 24.78 -6.26 -0.53
CA GLN A 139 23.87 -7.30 -0.04
C GLN A 139 22.41 -6.91 -0.29
N ARG A 140 22.07 -5.64 -0.07
CA ARG A 140 20.73 -5.10 -0.30
C ARG A 140 20.39 -5.13 -1.80
N ARG A 141 21.27 -4.63 -2.66
CA ARG A 141 21.12 -4.69 -4.12
C ARG A 141 20.89 -6.13 -4.59
N LEU A 142 21.72 -7.07 -4.11
CA LEU A 142 21.63 -8.47 -4.49
C LEU A 142 20.29 -9.13 -4.08
N VAL A 143 19.75 -8.80 -2.90
CA VAL A 143 18.44 -9.33 -2.47
C VAL A 143 17.28 -8.68 -3.22
N LEU A 144 17.35 -7.38 -3.47
CA LEU A 144 16.29 -6.62 -4.15
C LEU A 144 16.28 -6.80 -5.66
N ALA A 145 17.35 -7.33 -6.26
CA ALA A 145 17.47 -7.55 -7.70
C ALA A 145 16.35 -8.43 -8.28
N VAL A 146 15.76 -9.32 -7.49
CA VAL A 146 14.64 -10.19 -7.93
C VAL A 146 13.32 -9.40 -7.99
N HIS A 147 13.24 -8.28 -7.28
CA HIS A 147 12.05 -7.44 -7.15
C HIS A 147 12.17 -6.14 -7.94
N THR A 148 13.35 -5.84 -8.50
CA THR A 148 13.62 -4.59 -9.19
C THR A 148 13.55 -4.84 -10.70
N PRO A 149 12.71 -4.11 -11.45
CA PRO A 149 12.68 -4.18 -12.91
C PRO A 149 14.09 -3.98 -13.48
N GLN A 150 14.41 -4.70 -14.55
CA GLN A 150 15.72 -4.66 -15.24
C GLN A 150 16.97 -5.05 -14.39
N GLU A 151 16.81 -5.43 -13.13
CA GLU A 151 17.85 -6.12 -12.35
C GLU A 151 17.64 -7.65 -12.40
N SER A 152 18.74 -8.40 -12.30
CA SER A 152 18.68 -9.83 -12.02
C SER A 152 19.97 -10.28 -11.35
N VAL A 153 19.88 -11.35 -10.57
CA VAL A 153 21.06 -11.98 -9.95
C VAL A 153 22.08 -12.40 -11.02
N ALA A 154 21.62 -12.82 -12.20
CA ALA A 154 22.47 -13.17 -13.33
C ALA A 154 23.21 -11.94 -13.91
N ARG A 155 22.53 -10.79 -14.03
CA ARG A 155 23.17 -9.54 -14.48
C ARG A 155 24.24 -9.07 -13.49
N ILE A 156 23.92 -9.07 -12.19
CA ILE A 156 24.89 -8.69 -11.14
C ILE A 156 26.10 -9.64 -11.14
N ALA A 157 25.88 -10.93 -11.39
CA ALA A 157 26.95 -11.91 -11.52
C ALA A 157 27.90 -11.59 -12.68
N ALA A 158 27.34 -11.24 -13.84
CA ALA A 158 28.09 -10.85 -15.02
C ALA A 158 28.92 -9.57 -14.79
N GLU A 159 28.33 -8.55 -14.17
CA GLU A 159 29.01 -7.29 -13.82
C GLU A 159 30.19 -7.51 -12.86
N ALA A 160 30.03 -8.40 -11.88
CA ALA A 160 31.05 -8.68 -10.88
C ALA A 160 32.11 -9.71 -11.35
N GLY A 161 31.92 -10.34 -12.52
CA GLY A 161 32.79 -11.43 -13.00
C GLY A 161 32.72 -12.69 -12.13
N ILE A 162 31.59 -12.95 -11.46
CA ILE A 162 31.40 -14.08 -10.54
C ILE A 162 30.39 -15.08 -11.13
N ALA A 163 30.59 -16.37 -10.89
CA ALA A 163 29.62 -17.39 -11.29
C ALA A 163 28.23 -17.15 -10.64
N PRO A 164 27.12 -17.11 -11.42
CA PRO A 164 25.77 -16.84 -10.91
C PRO A 164 25.36 -17.74 -9.74
N ARG A 165 25.76 -19.02 -9.77
CA ARG A 165 25.47 -19.99 -8.71
C ARG A 165 25.96 -19.51 -7.34
N ARG A 166 27.14 -18.88 -7.25
CA ARG A 166 27.67 -18.34 -5.99
C ARG A 166 26.80 -17.20 -5.47
N LEU A 167 26.31 -16.33 -6.34
CA LEU A 167 25.41 -15.25 -5.97
C LEU A 167 24.04 -15.76 -5.55
N TYR A 168 23.47 -16.78 -6.22
CA TYR A 168 22.21 -17.40 -5.78
C TYR A 168 22.31 -18.03 -4.38
N SER A 169 23.42 -18.73 -4.09
CA SER A 169 23.67 -19.25 -2.73
C SER A 169 23.76 -18.13 -1.69
N ARG A 170 24.40 -17.00 -2.06
CA ARG A 170 24.48 -15.81 -1.21
C ARG A 170 23.12 -15.14 -1.00
N VAL A 171 22.29 -15.02 -2.03
CA VAL A 171 20.89 -14.56 -1.94
C VAL A 171 20.10 -15.42 -0.95
N GLY A 172 20.21 -16.75 -1.05
CA GLY A 172 19.53 -17.67 -0.14
C GLY A 172 19.95 -17.46 1.32
N ALA A 173 21.25 -17.28 1.58
CA ALA A 173 21.76 -16.98 2.92
C ALA A 173 21.28 -15.62 3.44
N LEU A 174 21.28 -14.58 2.60
CA LEU A 174 20.79 -13.25 2.95
C LEU A 174 19.28 -13.25 3.24
N ARG A 175 18.48 -13.99 2.46
CA ARG A 175 17.04 -14.16 2.72
C ARG A 175 16.76 -14.85 4.06
N ARG A 176 17.54 -15.88 4.41
CA ARG A 176 17.44 -16.51 5.74
C ARG A 176 17.78 -15.51 6.86
N LYS A 177 18.86 -14.74 6.70
CA LYS A 177 19.27 -13.71 7.67
C LYS A 177 18.19 -12.63 7.83
N LEU A 178 17.62 -12.15 6.72
CA LEU A 178 16.52 -11.18 6.73
C LEU A 178 15.29 -11.76 7.42
N ARG A 179 14.91 -13.01 7.11
CA ARG A 179 13.76 -13.66 7.73
C ARG A 179 13.90 -13.72 9.25
N VAL A 180 15.03 -14.23 9.76
CA VAL A 180 15.29 -14.30 11.21
C VAL A 180 15.23 -12.92 11.86
N CYS A 181 15.80 -11.90 11.21
CA CYS A 181 15.76 -10.52 11.69
C CYS A 181 14.31 -9.98 11.77
N VAL A 182 13.51 -10.21 10.74
CA VAL A 182 12.12 -9.74 10.68
C VAL A 182 11.26 -10.49 11.70
N GLU A 183 11.35 -11.81 11.75
CA GLU A 183 10.63 -12.66 12.72
C GLU A 183 10.94 -12.20 14.16
N SER A 184 12.21 -11.95 14.48
CA SER A 184 12.60 -11.47 15.81
C SER A 184 12.02 -10.09 16.16
N ARG A 185 11.87 -9.20 15.18
CA ARG A 185 11.35 -7.84 15.40
C ARG A 185 9.84 -7.80 15.47
N VAL A 186 9.17 -8.58 14.64
CA VAL A 186 7.72 -8.74 14.67
C VAL A 186 7.29 -9.40 15.99
N LEU A 187 7.95 -10.49 16.40
CA LEU A 187 7.65 -11.16 17.67
C LEU A 187 8.08 -10.33 18.88
N GLY A 188 9.14 -9.54 18.77
CA GLY A 188 9.59 -8.62 19.82
C GLY A 188 8.74 -7.35 19.94
N GLY A 189 8.01 -6.96 18.89
CA GLY A 189 7.05 -5.84 18.88
C GLY A 189 5.62 -6.23 19.27
N ALA A 190 5.32 -7.53 19.38
CA ALA A 190 4.03 -8.05 19.81
C ALA A 190 3.84 -8.08 21.35
N GLY A 191 4.71 -7.40 22.10
CA GLY A 191 4.62 -7.26 23.54
C GLY A 191 4.71 -5.78 23.93
N TYR A 192 3.66 -5.32 24.63
CA TYR A 192 3.38 -3.95 25.08
C TYR A 192 2.66 -3.04 24.08
N GLU A 193 1.35 -3.25 23.96
CA GLU A 193 0.32 -2.22 24.14
C GLU A 193 -0.97 -2.90 24.65
#